data_AF-A0A3D2X6K6-F1
#
_entry.id   AF-A0A3D2X6K6-F1
#
_cell.length_a   1.000
_cell.length_b   1.000
_cell.length_c   1.000
_cell.angle_alpha   90.00
_cell.angle_beta   90.00
_cell.angle_gamma   90.00
#
_symmetry.space_group_name_H-M   'P 1'
#
loop_
_entity.id
_entity.type
_entity.pdbx_description
1 polymer ?
#
loop_
_entity_poly.entity_id
_entity_poly.type
_entity_poly.pdbx_seq_one_letter_code
_entity_poly.pdbx_strand_id
1 'polypeptide(L)'
;MFEKRIGKSKVVRRIACFSTAFLLGITNVGGTLDLHSIETAYADTVTEPKVVSLVAYYTGTSVLVGDNIEPEKLKVTAYYEDGTSSEVKGYTLATTKVTQVGSNECIVIYKGKVAKFYITGKTLSSFRAYYYGSTVSVGNSVDPRKITATAVYSDGTIENVEDFNIVNKVITSTGNNTITLTYKGLTYNITVYGTSPKELLTLYATYTGESVMIGGGVDPRKLEVTAVYKDGSTETINNYSLSPEIITKIGVQLVVASYHGLSAPFQVTGAQKDIVSLKATYKGDPVGVGYSVRKSDVEVIATYSDGTKQQITDFRLSSPTITYEGYHIVIAEAGGASSEFIVQGVAAQNITFSNALKFDIVNGKYKGKVDVNLPKNLNASLFTGESLPASSVSRLLSRMVSKSEFIAFEIGIKDDDDSDSVIDEFPLIMRVTIPDGFNVKDCEIYYTPNRKSIIGKMSTDITGAKTLQCTIYSPGTYILSYSKK
;
A
#
# COMPACT_ATOMS: atom_id res chain seq x y z
N MET A 1 -23.50 30.18 -54.79
CA MET A 1 -24.47 30.38 -53.70
C MET A 1 -24.63 29.05 -52.99
N PHE A 2 -24.09 28.97 -51.78
CA PHE A 2 -24.18 27.83 -50.87
C PHE A 2 -25.48 27.94 -50.07
N GLU A 3 -26.25 26.86 -49.95
CA GLU A 3 -27.20 26.72 -48.84
C GLU A 3 -27.29 25.28 -48.31
N LYS A 4 -26.44 25.07 -47.30
CA LYS A 4 -26.60 24.27 -46.06
C LYS A 4 -27.80 23.29 -46.00
N ARG A 5 -27.50 21.98 -46.12
CA ARG A 5 -28.29 20.94 -45.44
C ARG A 5 -27.78 20.80 -44.00
N ILE A 6 -28.62 21.14 -43.04
CA ILE A 6 -28.35 21.00 -41.60
C ILE A 6 -28.52 19.51 -41.23
N GLY A 7 -27.42 18.86 -40.88
CA GLY A 7 -27.41 17.53 -40.28
C GLY A 7 -27.98 17.58 -38.87
N LYS A 8 -28.98 16.74 -38.58
CA LYS A 8 -29.46 16.50 -37.21
C LYS A 8 -28.38 15.73 -36.45
N SER A 9 -27.76 16.42 -35.50
CA SER A 9 -26.83 15.85 -34.52
C SER A 9 -27.55 14.81 -33.65
N LYS A 10 -27.08 13.56 -33.68
CA LYS A 10 -27.41 12.54 -32.68
C LYS A 10 -26.71 12.91 -31.38
N VAL A 11 -27.45 13.46 -30.43
CA VAL A 11 -27.01 13.63 -29.05
C VAL A 11 -26.87 12.25 -28.42
N VAL A 12 -25.64 11.78 -28.24
CA VAL A 12 -25.35 10.59 -27.42
C VAL A 12 -25.44 11.03 -25.96
N ARG A 13 -26.62 10.85 -25.34
CA ARG A 13 -26.74 10.92 -23.88
C ARG A 13 -26.10 9.65 -23.30
N ARG A 14 -24.95 9.80 -22.65
CA ARG A 14 -24.39 8.79 -21.75
C ARG A 14 -25.33 8.70 -20.54
N ILE A 15 -26.16 7.65 -20.50
CA ILE A 15 -26.89 7.27 -19.29
C ILE A 15 -25.92 6.42 -18.47
N ALA A 16 -25.46 6.97 -17.36
CA ALA A 16 -24.82 6.20 -16.30
C ALA A 16 -25.91 5.35 -15.63
N CYS A 17 -25.80 4.03 -15.71
CA CYS A 17 -26.62 3.13 -14.90
C CYS A 17 -26.19 3.26 -13.43
N PHE A 18 -26.94 4.03 -12.65
CA PHE A 18 -26.97 3.90 -11.21
C PHE A 18 -28.04 2.85 -10.86
N SER A 19 -27.64 1.68 -10.36
CA SER A 19 -28.60 0.77 -9.73
C SER A 19 -28.95 1.31 -8.35
N THR A 20 -30.14 1.88 -8.21
CA THR A 20 -30.74 2.16 -6.90
C THR A 20 -32.07 1.41 -6.85
N ALA A 21 -32.14 0.37 -6.03
CA ALA A 21 -33.40 -0.23 -5.64
C ALA A 21 -33.96 0.59 -4.47
N PHE A 22 -34.90 1.49 -4.76
CA PHE A 22 -35.66 2.23 -3.75
C PHE A 22 -36.99 1.49 -3.54
N LEU A 23 -37.16 0.84 -2.38
CA LEU A 23 -38.42 0.24 -1.98
C LEU A 23 -39.30 1.34 -1.38
N LEU A 24 -40.25 1.86 -2.15
CA LEU A 24 -41.28 2.79 -1.65
C LEU A 24 -42.58 2.01 -1.47
N GLY A 25 -42.89 1.68 -0.22
CA GLY A 25 -44.23 1.28 0.17
C GLY A 25 -45.17 2.48 0.03
N ILE A 26 -46.18 2.35 -0.81
CA ILE A 26 -47.28 3.31 -0.87
C ILE A 26 -48.57 2.54 -0.57
N THR A 27 -49.11 2.81 0.62
CA THR A 27 -50.46 2.45 1.02
C THR A 27 -51.47 3.18 0.14
N ASN A 28 -52.43 2.41 -0.35
CA ASN A 28 -53.47 2.80 -1.29
C ASN A 28 -54.42 3.84 -0.68
N VAL A 29 -54.53 5.04 -1.26
CA VAL A 29 -55.68 5.93 -1.09
C VAL A 29 -56.07 6.54 -2.43
N GLY A 30 -57.14 5.99 -3.00
CA GLY A 30 -58.10 6.66 -3.89
C GLY A 30 -57.57 7.54 -5.01
N GLY A 31 -57.44 6.97 -6.21
CA GLY A 31 -57.35 7.73 -7.46
C GLY A 31 -57.21 6.81 -8.67
N THR A 32 -58.27 6.71 -9.47
CA THR A 32 -58.25 6.05 -10.79
C THR A 32 -57.23 6.70 -11.70
N LEU A 33 -56.21 5.95 -12.10
CA LEU A 33 -55.27 6.31 -13.17
C LEU A 33 -55.40 5.25 -14.27
N ASP A 34 -55.79 5.72 -15.45
CA ASP A 34 -55.93 4.91 -16.66
C ASP A 34 -54.62 4.21 -17.01
N LEU A 35 -54.73 2.89 -17.24
CA LEU A 35 -53.65 2.02 -17.66
C LEU A 35 -53.41 2.22 -19.17
N HIS A 36 -52.54 3.17 -19.54
CA HIS A 36 -51.91 3.11 -20.86
C HIS A 36 -50.77 2.08 -20.80
N SER A 37 -50.84 1.12 -21.73
CA SER A 37 -49.91 0.02 -22.00
C SER A 37 -48.54 0.14 -21.31
N ILE A 38 -48.30 -0.74 -20.35
CA ILE A 38 -46.96 -1.05 -19.87
C ILE A 38 -46.25 -1.78 -21.01
N GLU A 39 -45.42 -1.07 -21.78
CA GLU A 39 -44.37 -1.72 -22.54
C GLU A 39 -43.38 -2.30 -21.52
N THR A 40 -43.47 -3.61 -21.31
CA THR A 40 -42.45 -4.36 -20.61
C THR A 40 -41.17 -4.27 -21.45
N ALA A 41 -40.31 -3.31 -21.12
CA ALA A 41 -38.95 -3.30 -21.63
C ALA A 41 -38.27 -4.56 -21.08
N TYR A 42 -38.17 -5.59 -21.92
CA TYR A 42 -37.22 -6.67 -21.69
C TYR A 42 -35.86 -6.00 -21.56
N ALA A 43 -35.22 -6.14 -20.41
CA ALA A 43 -33.78 -5.95 -20.33
C ALA A 43 -33.19 -7.03 -21.25
N ASP A 44 -32.86 -6.65 -22.49
CA ASP A 44 -32.02 -7.46 -23.35
C ASP A 44 -30.76 -7.77 -22.54
N THR A 45 -30.60 -9.03 -22.15
CA THR A 45 -29.33 -9.52 -21.66
C THR A 45 -28.35 -9.32 -22.80
N VAL A 46 -27.57 -8.24 -22.75
CA VAL A 46 -26.49 -7.96 -23.71
C VAL A 46 -25.53 -9.14 -23.59
N THR A 47 -25.72 -10.12 -24.45
CA THR A 47 -24.85 -11.27 -24.56
C THR A 47 -23.59 -10.74 -25.22
N GLU A 48 -22.47 -10.69 -24.49
CA GLU A 48 -21.22 -10.20 -25.08
C GLU A 48 -20.92 -11.03 -26.33
N PRO A 49 -20.71 -10.38 -27.49
CA PRO A 49 -20.52 -11.10 -28.73
C PRO A 49 -19.23 -11.94 -28.64
N LYS A 50 -19.28 -13.15 -29.20
CA LYS A 50 -18.17 -14.09 -29.13
C LYS A 50 -16.98 -13.57 -29.95
N VAL A 51 -15.78 -13.70 -29.41
CA VAL A 51 -14.54 -13.37 -30.14
C VAL A 51 -14.29 -14.42 -31.20
N VAL A 52 -14.12 -13.99 -32.45
CA VAL A 52 -13.86 -14.84 -33.61
C VAL A 52 -12.36 -14.93 -33.89
N SER A 53 -11.67 -13.79 -33.91
CA SER A 53 -10.23 -13.70 -34.17
C SER A 53 -9.56 -12.56 -33.40
N LEU A 54 -8.23 -12.61 -33.35
CA LEU A 54 -7.38 -11.60 -32.73
C LEU A 54 -6.34 -11.13 -33.73
N VAL A 55 -5.97 -9.85 -33.64
CA VAL A 55 -4.77 -9.30 -34.26
C VAL A 55 -3.97 -8.60 -33.18
N ALA A 56 -2.67 -8.83 -33.16
CA ALA A 56 -1.77 -8.21 -32.20
C ALA A 56 -0.51 -7.69 -32.91
N TYR A 57 -0.05 -6.53 -32.48
CA TYR A 57 1.23 -5.98 -32.92
C TYR A 57 1.87 -5.14 -31.83
N TYR A 58 3.19 -5.21 -31.75
CA TYR A 58 3.97 -4.43 -30.81
C TYR A 58 4.37 -3.10 -31.46
N THR A 59 4.04 -1.98 -30.81
CA THR A 59 4.38 -0.63 -31.27
C THR A 59 5.67 -0.11 -30.65
N GLY A 60 6.28 -0.87 -29.73
CA GLY A 60 7.55 -0.51 -29.13
C GLY A 60 8.74 -0.73 -30.05
N THR A 61 9.88 -0.15 -29.66
CA THR A 61 11.19 -0.42 -30.24
C THR A 61 11.72 -1.78 -29.76
N SER A 62 12.91 -2.15 -30.23
CA SER A 62 13.61 -3.34 -29.74
C SER A 62 13.76 -3.34 -28.20
N VAL A 63 13.65 -4.52 -27.58
CA VAL A 63 13.65 -4.74 -26.13
C VAL A 63 14.90 -5.53 -25.71
N LEU A 64 15.46 -5.27 -24.53
CA LEU A 64 16.62 -6.03 -24.06
C LEU A 64 16.28 -7.51 -23.82
N VAL A 65 17.20 -8.39 -24.20
CA VAL A 65 17.06 -9.82 -23.90
C VAL A 65 17.08 -10.01 -22.38
N GLY A 66 16.06 -10.71 -21.86
CA GLY A 66 15.82 -10.94 -20.44
C GLY A 66 14.77 -10.00 -19.83
N ASP A 67 14.47 -8.88 -20.50
CA ASP A 67 13.49 -7.90 -20.04
C ASP A 67 12.06 -8.32 -20.40
N ASN A 68 11.10 -7.75 -19.67
CA ASN A 68 9.68 -7.99 -19.87
C ASN A 68 9.15 -7.23 -21.09
N ILE A 69 8.17 -7.82 -21.76
CA ILE A 69 7.37 -7.19 -22.82
C ILE A 69 6.50 -6.11 -22.17
N GLU A 70 6.59 -4.87 -22.65
CA GLU A 70 5.79 -3.75 -22.15
C GLU A 70 4.34 -3.85 -22.69
N PRO A 71 3.33 -4.21 -21.87
CA PRO A 71 1.97 -4.46 -22.36
C PRO A 71 1.31 -3.20 -22.92
N GLU A 72 1.72 -2.02 -22.45
CA GLU A 72 1.23 -0.71 -22.93
C GLU A 72 1.62 -0.44 -24.39
N LYS A 73 2.71 -1.05 -24.85
CA LYS A 73 3.18 -0.98 -26.24
C LYS A 73 2.64 -2.13 -27.09
N LEU A 74 1.78 -2.99 -26.55
CA LEU A 74 1.14 -4.07 -27.28
C LEU A 74 -0.32 -3.72 -27.56
N LYS A 75 -0.64 -3.59 -28.86
CA LYS A 75 -2.02 -3.37 -29.31
C LYS A 75 -2.64 -4.69 -29.70
N VAL A 76 -3.77 -5.01 -29.05
CA VAL A 76 -4.53 -6.24 -29.29
C VAL A 76 -5.94 -5.87 -29.70
N THR A 77 -6.33 -6.21 -30.92
CA THR A 77 -7.67 -5.97 -31.46
C THR A 77 -8.41 -7.30 -31.53
N ALA A 78 -9.59 -7.36 -30.92
CA ALA A 78 -10.51 -8.48 -31.05
C ALA A 78 -11.56 -8.19 -32.12
N TYR A 79 -11.86 -9.19 -32.94
CA TYR A 79 -12.96 -9.18 -33.90
C TYR A 79 -14.06 -10.12 -33.42
N TYR A 80 -15.30 -9.64 -33.44
CA TYR A 80 -16.45 -10.32 -32.86
C TYR A 80 -17.38 -10.88 -33.94
N GLU A 81 -18.21 -11.85 -33.55
CA GLU A 81 -19.13 -12.54 -34.45
C GLU A 81 -20.22 -11.64 -35.03
N ASP A 82 -20.55 -10.55 -34.32
CA ASP A 82 -21.47 -9.50 -34.79
C ASP A 82 -20.84 -8.55 -35.84
N GLY A 83 -19.59 -8.79 -36.23
CA GLY A 83 -18.84 -7.98 -37.20
C GLY A 83 -18.15 -6.75 -36.62
N THR A 84 -18.29 -6.48 -35.31
CA THR A 84 -17.59 -5.37 -34.65
C THR A 84 -16.14 -5.72 -34.32
N SER A 85 -15.33 -4.70 -33.99
CA SER A 85 -13.98 -4.91 -33.45
C SER A 85 -13.64 -3.83 -32.42
N SER A 86 -12.78 -4.18 -31.46
CA SER A 86 -12.31 -3.25 -30.44
C SER A 86 -10.89 -3.61 -29.99
N GLU A 87 -10.14 -2.62 -29.53
CA GLU A 87 -8.94 -2.88 -28.74
C GLU A 87 -9.35 -3.49 -27.40
N VAL A 88 -8.66 -4.54 -26.97
CA VAL A 88 -9.00 -5.31 -25.76
C VAL A 88 -7.87 -5.26 -24.74
N LYS A 89 -8.26 -5.22 -23.47
CA LYS A 89 -7.38 -5.35 -22.30
C LYS A 89 -7.68 -6.68 -21.59
N GLY A 90 -6.83 -7.09 -20.64
CA GLY A 90 -7.03 -8.34 -19.89
C GLY A 90 -6.71 -9.62 -20.67
N TYR A 91 -5.90 -9.50 -21.72
CA TYR A 91 -5.31 -10.65 -22.40
C TYR A 91 -4.15 -11.24 -21.57
N THR A 92 -3.74 -12.47 -21.89
CA THR A 92 -2.58 -13.13 -21.30
C THR A 92 -1.50 -13.35 -22.35
N LEU A 93 -0.23 -13.22 -21.98
CA LEU A 93 0.90 -13.55 -22.85
C LEU A 93 1.45 -14.94 -22.52
N ALA A 94 1.76 -15.73 -23.55
CA ALA A 94 2.38 -17.04 -23.34
C ALA A 94 3.83 -16.95 -22.82
N THR A 95 4.53 -15.89 -23.22
CA THR A 95 5.81 -15.45 -22.62
C THR A 95 5.69 -13.99 -22.27
N THR A 96 6.21 -13.61 -21.11
CA THR A 96 6.29 -12.20 -20.71
C THR A 96 7.66 -11.60 -20.99
N LYS A 97 8.64 -12.39 -21.47
CA LYS A 97 10.03 -11.95 -21.65
C LYS A 97 10.53 -12.17 -23.07
N VAL A 98 11.43 -11.28 -23.48
CA VAL A 98 12.22 -11.42 -24.71
C VAL A 98 13.44 -12.30 -24.42
N THR A 99 13.61 -13.40 -25.15
CA THR A 99 14.59 -14.44 -24.80
C THR A 99 15.78 -14.52 -25.75
N GLN A 100 15.71 -13.90 -26.93
CA GLN A 100 16.78 -13.95 -27.91
C GLN A 100 16.98 -12.61 -28.63
N VAL A 101 18.19 -12.41 -29.17
CA VAL A 101 18.49 -11.29 -30.07
C VAL A 101 17.79 -11.50 -31.41
N GLY A 102 17.30 -10.43 -32.03
CA GLY A 102 16.56 -10.48 -33.28
C GLY A 102 15.08 -10.80 -33.07
N SER A 103 14.42 -11.38 -34.06
CA SER A 103 12.96 -11.58 -34.02
C SER A 103 12.54 -12.63 -32.99
N ASN A 104 11.64 -12.28 -32.09
CA ASN A 104 10.99 -13.16 -31.13
C ASN A 104 9.52 -13.30 -31.51
N GLU A 105 9.03 -14.52 -31.73
CA GLU A 105 7.60 -14.79 -31.90
C GLU A 105 6.92 -14.85 -30.52
N CYS A 106 5.93 -14.00 -30.30
CA CYS A 106 5.17 -13.93 -29.07
C CYS A 106 3.69 -14.27 -29.34
N ILE A 107 3.02 -14.83 -28.33
CA ILE A 107 1.62 -15.25 -28.42
C ILE A 107 0.80 -14.52 -27.37
N VAL A 108 -0.29 -13.90 -27.81
CA VAL A 108 -1.32 -13.34 -26.94
C VAL A 108 -2.58 -14.20 -26.98
N ILE A 109 -3.21 -14.38 -25.82
CA ILE A 109 -4.41 -15.19 -25.61
C ILE A 109 -5.51 -14.30 -25.02
N TYR A 110 -6.67 -14.29 -25.66
CA TYR A 110 -7.85 -13.58 -25.17
C TYR A 110 -9.12 -14.38 -25.48
N LYS A 111 -9.91 -14.69 -24.44
CA LYS A 111 -11.16 -15.48 -24.53
C LYS A 111 -11.03 -16.76 -25.39
N GLY A 112 -9.93 -17.49 -25.21
CA GLY A 112 -9.65 -18.75 -25.93
C GLY A 112 -9.18 -18.61 -27.38
N LYS A 113 -8.99 -17.38 -27.87
CA LYS A 113 -8.37 -17.09 -29.18
C LYS A 113 -6.92 -16.69 -29.01
N VAL A 114 -6.12 -16.94 -30.04
CA VAL A 114 -4.68 -16.66 -30.05
C VAL A 114 -4.31 -15.74 -31.21
N ALA A 115 -3.36 -14.84 -30.99
CA ALA A 115 -2.69 -14.09 -32.05
C ALA A 115 -1.18 -14.12 -31.83
N LYS A 116 -0.44 -14.14 -32.95
CA LYS A 116 1.02 -14.02 -32.97
C LYS A 116 1.40 -12.57 -33.23
N PHE A 117 2.49 -12.15 -32.63
CA PHE A 117 3.15 -10.89 -32.90
C PHE A 117 4.66 -11.05 -32.72
N TYR A 118 5.44 -10.10 -33.25
CA TYR A 118 6.89 -10.17 -33.21
C TYR A 118 7.48 -8.99 -32.43
N ILE A 119 8.50 -9.27 -31.64
CA ILE A 119 9.33 -8.27 -30.96
C ILE A 119 10.78 -8.49 -31.33
N THR A 120 11.50 -7.42 -31.64
CA THR A 120 12.95 -7.49 -31.83
C THR A 120 13.66 -7.42 -30.48
N GLY A 121 14.45 -8.44 -30.15
CA GLY A 121 15.35 -8.43 -29.00
C GLY A 121 16.70 -7.80 -29.34
N LYS A 122 17.26 -7.03 -28.42
CA LYS A 122 18.60 -6.43 -28.51
C LYS A 122 19.44 -6.78 -27.28
N THR A 123 20.75 -6.74 -27.43
CA THR A 123 21.71 -6.81 -26.31
C THR A 123 22.65 -5.62 -26.35
N LEU A 124 23.26 -5.30 -25.22
CA LEU A 124 24.26 -4.25 -25.13
C LEU A 124 25.57 -4.74 -25.79
N SER A 125 25.99 -4.07 -26.86
CA SER A 125 27.19 -4.45 -27.63
C SER A 125 28.44 -3.73 -27.16
N SER A 126 28.36 -2.42 -26.91
CA SER A 126 29.50 -1.64 -26.42
C SER A 126 29.05 -0.45 -25.60
N PHE A 127 29.95 0.01 -24.74
CA PHE A 127 29.80 1.20 -23.93
C PHE A 127 30.97 2.13 -24.20
N ARG A 128 30.70 3.41 -24.39
CA ARG A 128 31.72 4.43 -24.64
C ARG A 128 31.45 5.63 -23.75
N ALA A 129 32.52 6.29 -23.33
CA ALA A 129 32.41 7.53 -22.58
C ALA A 129 33.49 8.52 -23.04
N TYR A 130 33.17 9.80 -22.91
CA TYR A 130 34.07 10.89 -23.21
C TYR A 130 34.01 11.94 -22.11
N TYR A 131 35.19 12.35 -21.62
CA TYR A 131 35.32 13.44 -20.66
C TYR A 131 35.74 14.70 -21.38
N TYR A 132 34.94 15.74 -21.24
CA TYR A 132 35.14 17.06 -21.86
C TYR A 132 35.41 18.15 -20.81
N GLY A 133 35.71 17.76 -19.58
CA GLY A 133 36.09 18.68 -18.51
C GLY A 133 37.55 19.12 -18.62
N SER A 134 37.90 20.12 -17.80
CA SER A 134 39.27 20.61 -17.67
C SER A 134 40.16 19.65 -16.87
N THR A 135 41.42 20.02 -16.68
CA THR A 135 42.33 19.32 -15.75
C THR A 135 41.78 19.38 -14.31
N VAL A 136 42.10 18.37 -13.50
CA VAL A 136 41.57 18.22 -12.12
C VAL A 136 42.73 18.19 -11.12
N SER A 137 42.61 18.89 -9.99
CA SER A 137 43.66 18.88 -8.97
C SER A 137 43.75 17.53 -8.23
N VAL A 138 44.97 17.10 -7.89
CA VAL A 138 45.19 15.92 -7.05
C VAL A 138 44.43 16.07 -5.72
N GLY A 139 43.67 15.03 -5.35
CA GLY A 139 42.77 15.03 -4.19
C GLY A 139 41.30 15.31 -4.55
N ASN A 140 41.01 15.90 -5.72
CA ASN A 140 39.65 16.12 -6.20
C ASN A 140 39.16 14.93 -7.06
N SER A 141 37.87 14.90 -7.38
CA SER A 141 37.25 13.91 -8.27
C SER A 141 36.83 14.49 -9.60
N VAL A 142 36.78 13.63 -10.62
CA VAL A 142 36.18 13.97 -11.92
C VAL A 142 34.75 14.45 -11.75
N ASP A 143 34.37 15.49 -12.50
CA ASP A 143 32.99 15.97 -12.56
C ASP A 143 32.15 15.03 -13.44
N PRO A 144 31.17 14.29 -12.89
CA PRO A 144 30.31 13.41 -13.68
C PRO A 144 29.48 14.15 -14.72
N ARG A 145 29.21 15.45 -14.53
CA ARG A 145 28.47 16.29 -15.47
C ARG A 145 29.27 16.57 -16.74
N LYS A 146 30.60 16.45 -16.66
CA LYS A 146 31.53 16.61 -17.78
C LYS A 146 31.86 15.30 -18.49
N ILE A 147 31.04 14.27 -18.29
CA ILE A 147 31.13 12.99 -18.97
C ILE A 147 29.89 12.80 -19.83
N THR A 148 30.08 12.53 -21.11
CA THR A 148 29.03 11.97 -21.98
C THR A 148 29.28 10.49 -22.15
N ALA A 149 28.23 9.67 -22.00
CA ALA A 149 28.34 8.22 -22.14
C ALA A 149 27.26 7.70 -23.07
N THR A 150 27.62 6.74 -23.91
CA THR A 150 26.71 6.13 -24.89
C THR A 150 26.79 4.61 -24.84
N ALA A 151 25.62 3.99 -24.93
CA ALA A 151 25.44 2.57 -25.11
C ALA A 151 25.12 2.28 -26.57
N VAL A 152 25.81 1.31 -27.16
CA VAL A 152 25.54 0.81 -28.52
C VAL A 152 24.98 -0.60 -28.39
N TYR A 153 23.86 -0.86 -29.04
CA TYR A 153 23.17 -2.15 -28.97
C TYR A 153 23.34 -2.97 -30.25
N SER A 154 23.00 -4.26 -30.18
CA SER A 154 23.16 -5.23 -31.27
C SER A 154 22.30 -4.94 -32.49
N ASP A 155 21.22 -4.16 -32.32
CA ASP A 155 20.34 -3.70 -33.41
C ASP A 155 20.82 -2.39 -34.07
N GLY A 156 21.99 -1.88 -33.66
CA GLY A 156 22.56 -0.64 -34.15
C GLY A 156 22.03 0.63 -33.47
N THR A 157 21.09 0.52 -32.52
CA THR A 157 20.63 1.67 -31.76
C THR A 157 21.70 2.20 -30.83
N ILE A 158 21.71 3.52 -30.62
CA ILE A 158 22.64 4.22 -29.73
C ILE A 158 21.81 5.06 -28.76
N GLU A 159 22.07 4.93 -27.47
CA GLU A 159 21.38 5.65 -26.40
C GLU A 159 22.39 6.39 -25.52
N ASN A 160 22.02 7.59 -25.05
CA ASN A 160 22.77 8.29 -24.01
C ASN A 160 22.52 7.59 -22.67
N VAL A 161 23.58 7.48 -21.86
CA VAL A 161 23.57 6.80 -20.57
C VAL A 161 23.89 7.82 -19.48
N GLU A 162 23.02 7.93 -18.48
CA GLU A 162 23.21 8.82 -17.32
C GLU A 162 23.47 8.06 -16.02
N ASP A 163 23.12 6.76 -15.98
CA ASP A 163 23.17 5.86 -14.82
C ASP A 163 24.44 4.98 -14.79
N PHE A 164 25.55 5.47 -15.34
CA PHE A 164 26.85 4.79 -15.26
C PHE A 164 27.50 5.00 -13.89
N ASN A 165 28.34 4.05 -13.47
CA ASN A 165 29.16 4.18 -12.27
C ASN A 165 30.60 4.58 -12.61
N ILE A 166 31.24 5.32 -11.72
CA ILE A 166 32.66 5.72 -11.82
C ILE A 166 33.41 5.11 -10.64
N VAL A 167 34.37 4.22 -10.90
CA VAL A 167 35.06 3.46 -9.84
C VAL A 167 36.23 4.26 -9.26
N ASN A 168 37.13 4.74 -10.12
CA ASN A 168 38.34 5.45 -9.71
C ASN A 168 38.18 6.96 -9.93
N LYS A 169 37.16 7.56 -9.31
CA LYS A 169 36.81 8.97 -9.60
C LYS A 169 37.82 10.01 -9.08
N VAL A 170 38.61 9.67 -8.05
CA VAL A 170 39.57 10.58 -7.40
C VAL A 170 40.88 10.61 -8.17
N ILE A 171 41.41 11.82 -8.42
CA ILE A 171 42.73 12.02 -9.02
C ILE A 171 43.80 11.93 -7.95
N THR A 172 44.72 10.98 -8.11
CA THR A 172 45.75 10.67 -7.10
C THR A 172 47.16 11.12 -7.49
N SER A 173 47.40 11.45 -8.76
CA SER A 173 48.72 11.86 -9.25
C SER A 173 48.63 12.95 -10.32
N THR A 174 49.70 13.73 -10.47
CA THR A 174 49.86 14.67 -11.59
C THR A 174 50.06 13.92 -12.90
N GLY A 175 49.62 14.49 -14.02
CA GLY A 175 49.71 13.85 -15.34
C GLY A 175 48.49 12.99 -15.66
N ASN A 176 48.65 12.00 -16.54
CA ASN A 176 47.52 11.18 -17.00
C ASN A 176 47.05 10.20 -15.92
N ASN A 177 45.77 10.28 -15.55
CA ASN A 177 45.10 9.34 -14.65
C ASN A 177 44.03 8.57 -15.44
N THR A 178 43.89 7.28 -15.18
CA THR A 178 42.87 6.44 -15.81
C THR A 178 41.63 6.35 -14.92
N ILE A 179 40.49 6.74 -15.48
CA ILE A 179 39.20 6.69 -14.80
C ILE A 179 38.34 5.63 -15.49
N THR A 180 37.85 4.68 -14.69
CA THR A 180 37.03 3.58 -15.18
C THR A 180 35.55 3.87 -14.95
N LEU A 181 34.79 3.81 -16.03
CA LEU A 181 33.34 3.86 -16.03
C LEU A 181 32.77 2.47 -16.28
N THR A 182 31.66 2.16 -15.62
CA THR A 182 30.98 0.88 -15.80
C THR A 182 29.49 1.09 -16.08
N TYR A 183 28.96 0.35 -17.04
CA TYR A 183 27.54 0.34 -17.39
C TYR A 183 27.09 -1.07 -17.75
N LYS A 184 26.12 -1.62 -17.02
CA LYS A 184 25.54 -2.97 -17.23
C LYS A 184 26.60 -4.07 -17.48
N GLY A 185 27.67 -4.07 -16.68
CA GLY A 185 28.75 -5.05 -16.76
C GLY A 185 29.84 -4.76 -17.79
N LEU A 186 29.66 -3.76 -18.65
CA LEU A 186 30.72 -3.26 -19.53
C LEU A 186 31.55 -2.17 -18.85
N THR A 187 32.82 -2.07 -19.24
CA THR A 187 33.75 -1.07 -18.70
C THR A 187 34.35 -0.23 -19.81
N TYR A 188 34.53 1.07 -19.58
CA TYR A 188 35.25 1.97 -20.48
C TYR A 188 36.20 2.87 -19.69
N ASN A 189 37.42 3.02 -20.19
CA ASN A 189 38.45 3.84 -19.57
C ASN A 189 38.57 5.17 -20.30
N ILE A 190 38.59 6.26 -19.54
CA ILE A 190 38.94 7.59 -20.01
C ILE A 190 40.24 8.04 -19.33
N THR A 191 40.93 8.99 -19.96
CA THR A 191 42.11 9.62 -19.38
C THR A 191 41.77 11.04 -18.93
N VAL A 192 42.11 11.37 -17.69
CA VAL A 192 41.96 12.71 -17.12
C VAL A 192 43.31 13.21 -16.63
N TYR A 193 43.65 14.45 -16.97
CA TYR A 193 44.93 15.05 -16.60
C TYR A 193 44.85 15.69 -15.21
N GLY A 194 45.73 15.24 -14.31
CA GLY A 194 45.86 15.72 -12.94
C GLY A 194 46.88 16.85 -12.81
N THR A 195 46.54 17.89 -12.04
CA THR A 195 47.44 18.99 -11.70
C THR A 195 47.87 18.95 -10.23
N SER A 196 48.99 19.61 -9.91
CA SER A 196 49.49 19.68 -8.53
C SER A 196 48.42 20.21 -7.56
N PRO A 197 48.40 19.73 -6.30
CA PRO A 197 47.51 20.26 -5.28
C PRO A 197 47.72 21.77 -5.11
N LYS A 198 46.63 22.50 -4.87
CA LYS A 198 46.64 23.93 -4.58
C LYS A 198 46.26 24.18 -3.14
N GLU A 199 46.80 25.25 -2.55
CA GLU A 199 46.44 25.65 -1.19
C GLU A 199 45.04 26.27 -1.16
N LEU A 200 44.12 25.61 -0.47
CA LEU A 200 42.75 26.06 -0.29
C LEU A 200 42.68 27.33 0.56
N LEU A 201 41.81 28.26 0.16
CA LEU A 201 41.46 29.46 0.92
C LEU A 201 40.06 29.35 1.53
N THR A 202 39.05 29.02 0.73
CA THR A 202 37.65 28.88 1.18
C THR A 202 36.83 27.98 0.25
N LEU A 203 35.64 27.57 0.70
CA LEU A 203 34.64 26.83 -0.09
C LEU A 203 33.33 27.61 -0.18
N TYR A 204 32.62 27.43 -1.29
CA TYR A 204 31.24 27.84 -1.49
C TYR A 204 30.41 26.64 -1.94
N ALA A 205 29.15 26.58 -1.53
CA ALA A 205 28.22 25.54 -1.94
C ALA A 205 26.89 26.15 -2.37
N THR A 206 26.41 25.76 -3.54
CA THR A 206 25.13 26.21 -4.11
C THR A 206 24.32 24.99 -4.53
N TYR A 207 23.16 24.82 -3.91
CA TYR A 207 22.20 23.77 -4.28
C TYR A 207 21.07 24.36 -5.12
N THR A 208 20.84 23.76 -6.29
CA THR A 208 19.83 24.20 -7.28
C THR A 208 18.75 23.15 -7.50
N GLY A 209 18.73 22.09 -6.70
CA GLY A 209 17.72 21.05 -6.79
C GLY A 209 16.42 21.45 -6.09
N GLU A 210 15.38 20.68 -6.37
CA GLU A 210 14.09 20.82 -5.70
C GLU A 210 14.15 20.27 -4.26
N SER A 211 12.98 20.20 -3.61
CA SER A 211 12.86 19.55 -2.32
C SER A 211 13.27 18.08 -2.38
N VAL A 212 13.98 17.62 -1.35
CA VAL A 212 14.44 16.24 -1.23
C VAL A 212 13.52 15.48 -0.29
N MET A 213 13.11 14.27 -0.67
CA MET A 213 12.28 13.43 0.18
C MET A 213 13.02 13.04 1.46
N ILE A 214 12.33 12.99 2.60
CA ILE A 214 12.91 12.49 3.86
C ILE A 214 13.44 11.07 3.67
N GLY A 215 14.63 10.82 4.20
CA GLY A 215 15.42 9.59 3.98
C GLY A 215 16.23 9.61 2.69
N GLY A 216 16.01 10.58 1.81
CA GLY A 216 16.78 10.78 0.58
C GLY A 216 18.05 11.60 0.80
N GLY A 217 19.01 11.42 -0.11
CA GLY A 217 20.24 12.21 -0.19
C GLY A 217 20.13 13.38 -1.18
N VAL A 218 21.03 14.34 -1.06
CA VAL A 218 21.17 15.45 -2.01
C VAL A 218 21.70 14.92 -3.35
N ASP A 219 21.05 15.28 -4.46
CA ASP A 219 21.58 14.94 -5.79
C ASP A 219 22.89 15.72 -6.05
N PRO A 220 24.04 15.03 -6.18
CA PRO A 220 25.33 15.69 -6.41
C PRO A 220 25.42 16.39 -7.76
N ARG A 221 24.50 16.12 -8.71
CA ARG A 221 24.41 16.86 -9.99
C ARG A 221 23.76 18.24 -9.83
N LYS A 222 23.02 18.45 -8.75
CA LYS A 222 22.34 19.71 -8.41
C LYS A 222 23.07 20.55 -7.36
N LEU A 223 24.15 20.02 -6.79
CA LEU A 223 25.00 20.69 -5.81
C LEU A 223 26.34 21.09 -6.43
N GLU A 224 26.60 22.38 -6.54
CA GLU A 224 27.89 22.91 -6.95
C GLU A 224 28.71 23.31 -5.72
N VAL A 225 29.84 22.63 -5.49
CA VAL A 225 30.82 23.01 -4.47
C VAL A 225 32.02 23.61 -5.18
N THR A 226 32.40 24.84 -4.85
CA THR A 226 33.48 25.57 -5.50
C THR A 226 34.54 25.92 -4.46
N ALA A 227 35.78 25.50 -4.72
CA ALA A 227 36.94 25.94 -3.98
C ALA A 227 37.49 27.23 -4.56
N VAL A 228 37.91 28.14 -3.68
CA VAL A 228 38.79 29.26 -4.00
C VAL A 228 40.14 28.98 -3.37
N TYR A 229 41.21 29.09 -4.15
CA TYR A 229 42.58 28.85 -3.72
C TYR A 229 43.29 30.17 -3.38
N LYS A 230 44.39 30.09 -2.62
CA LYS A 230 45.18 31.27 -2.23
C LYS A 230 45.80 32.02 -3.42
N ASP A 231 45.99 31.34 -4.54
CA ASP A 231 46.46 31.95 -5.80
C ASP A 231 45.36 32.72 -6.55
N GLY A 232 44.14 32.77 -6.01
CA GLY A 232 42.98 33.43 -6.60
C GLY A 232 42.22 32.59 -7.63
N SER A 233 42.70 31.40 -7.98
CA SER A 233 42.00 30.50 -8.91
C SER A 233 40.85 29.76 -8.21
N THR A 234 39.94 29.20 -9.02
CA THR A 234 38.77 28.46 -8.54
C THR A 234 38.65 27.09 -9.21
N GLU A 235 38.04 26.13 -8.52
CA GLU A 235 37.77 24.79 -9.06
C GLU A 235 36.49 24.20 -8.47
N THR A 236 35.71 23.50 -9.29
CA THR A 236 34.57 22.72 -8.81
C THR A 236 35.07 21.46 -8.10
N ILE A 237 34.65 21.27 -6.85
CA ILE A 237 35.00 20.13 -6.01
C ILE A 237 33.92 19.06 -6.15
N ASN A 238 34.32 17.84 -6.52
CA ASN A 238 33.45 16.66 -6.58
C ASN A 238 33.80 15.62 -5.52
N ASN A 239 34.89 15.79 -4.77
CA ASN A 239 35.33 14.91 -3.70
C ASN A 239 34.99 15.47 -2.30
N TYR A 240 33.74 15.90 -2.10
CA TYR A 240 33.27 16.42 -0.81
C TYR A 240 32.47 15.36 -0.03
N SER A 241 32.34 15.58 1.28
CA SER A 241 31.37 14.88 2.12
C SER A 241 30.23 15.82 2.52
N LEU A 242 29.05 15.25 2.78
CA LEU A 242 27.87 15.99 3.25
C LEU A 242 27.55 15.61 4.69
N SER A 243 27.22 16.62 5.50
CA SER A 243 26.71 16.43 6.86
C SER A 243 25.48 17.30 7.09
N PRO A 244 24.30 16.71 7.37
CA PRO A 244 24.03 15.27 7.29
C PRO A 244 24.02 14.75 5.84
N GLU A 245 24.23 13.45 5.66
CA GLU A 245 24.24 12.80 4.34
C GLU A 245 22.82 12.63 3.76
N ILE A 246 21.84 12.39 4.65
CA ILE A 246 20.43 12.26 4.31
C ILE A 246 19.60 13.38 4.94
N ILE A 247 18.52 13.75 4.25
CA ILE A 247 17.55 14.72 4.74
C ILE A 247 16.58 14.00 5.69
N THR A 248 16.41 14.53 6.89
CA THR A 248 15.66 13.84 7.97
C THR A 248 14.51 14.68 8.51
N LYS A 249 14.39 15.94 8.09
CA LYS A 249 13.39 16.87 8.59
C LYS A 249 12.56 17.44 7.45
N ILE A 250 11.26 17.65 7.71
CA ILE A 250 10.39 18.44 6.84
C ILE A 250 10.84 19.91 6.90
N GLY A 251 10.81 20.60 5.76
CA GLY A 251 11.15 22.01 5.66
C GLY A 251 12.65 22.26 5.51
N VAL A 252 13.08 23.50 5.75
CA VAL A 252 14.47 23.90 5.51
C VAL A 252 15.42 23.22 6.50
N GLN A 253 16.41 22.53 5.95
CA GLN A 253 17.48 21.85 6.66
C GLN A 253 18.83 22.39 6.20
N LEU A 254 19.72 22.69 7.15
CA LEU A 254 21.10 23.07 6.86
C LEU A 254 21.92 21.80 6.57
N VAL A 255 22.63 21.80 5.44
CA VAL A 255 23.59 20.75 5.05
C VAL A 255 24.95 21.40 4.86
N VAL A 256 26.00 20.70 5.26
CA VAL A 256 27.38 21.20 5.18
C VAL A 256 28.18 20.32 4.22
N ALA A 257 28.67 20.91 3.13
CA ALA A 257 29.67 20.28 2.28
C ALA A 257 31.06 20.52 2.87
N SER A 258 31.88 19.47 2.98
CA SER A 258 33.24 19.57 3.53
C SER A 258 34.29 18.98 2.60
N TYR A 259 35.43 19.65 2.50
CA TYR A 259 36.59 19.23 1.70
C TYR A 259 37.89 19.73 2.35
N HIS A 260 38.82 18.81 2.64
CA HIS A 260 40.12 19.08 3.29
C HIS A 260 40.05 20.05 4.51
N GLY A 261 39.07 19.83 5.40
CA GLY A 261 38.93 20.61 6.64
C GLY A 261 38.25 21.97 6.49
N LEU A 262 37.90 22.37 5.27
CA LEU A 262 37.00 23.51 5.04
C LEU A 262 35.56 23.03 4.88
N SER A 263 34.63 23.92 5.19
CA SER A 263 33.19 23.65 5.15
C SER A 263 32.42 24.78 4.47
N ALA A 264 31.42 24.41 3.67
CA ALA A 264 30.50 25.32 3.01
C ALA A 264 29.05 24.90 3.34
N PRO A 265 28.32 25.67 4.16
CA PRO A 265 26.92 25.40 4.46
C PRO A 265 26.01 25.81 3.29
N PHE A 266 24.94 25.05 3.08
CA PHE A 266 23.85 25.36 2.16
C PHE A 266 22.52 24.84 2.71
N GLN A 267 21.40 25.31 2.16
CA GLN A 267 20.07 24.91 2.60
C GLN A 267 19.42 23.96 1.61
N VAL A 268 18.72 22.95 2.13
CA VAL A 268 17.91 21.99 1.38
C VAL A 268 16.54 21.92 2.02
N THR A 269 15.48 21.89 1.23
CA THR A 269 14.12 21.72 1.74
C THR A 269 13.77 20.24 1.74
N GLY A 270 13.47 19.67 2.91
CA GLY A 270 12.95 18.31 3.04
C GLY A 270 11.43 18.25 2.82
N ALA A 271 10.98 17.23 2.08
CA ALA A 271 9.57 16.97 1.81
C ALA A 271 9.17 15.55 2.26
N GLN A 272 7.90 15.37 2.61
CA GLN A 272 7.29 14.08 2.88
C GLN A 272 6.21 13.78 1.84
N LYS A 273 5.92 12.51 1.60
CA LYS A 273 4.81 12.11 0.74
C LYS A 273 3.51 12.29 1.51
N ASP A 274 2.58 13.03 0.93
CA ASP A 274 1.23 13.14 1.45
C ASP A 274 0.33 12.11 0.76
N ILE A 275 -0.58 11.50 1.50
CA ILE A 275 -1.62 10.65 0.90
C ILE A 275 -2.63 11.57 0.20
N VAL A 276 -2.76 11.41 -1.12
CA VAL A 276 -3.70 12.19 -1.94
C VAL A 276 -5.03 11.47 -2.11
N SER A 277 -5.01 10.14 -2.20
CA SER A 277 -6.23 9.34 -2.32
C SER A 277 -6.01 7.90 -1.84
N LEU A 278 -7.11 7.23 -1.53
CA LEU A 278 -7.13 5.82 -1.14
C LEU A 278 -7.96 5.01 -2.13
N LYS A 279 -7.63 3.72 -2.23
CA LYS A 279 -8.50 2.70 -2.80
C LYS A 279 -8.61 1.55 -1.80
N ALA A 280 -9.76 1.41 -1.18
CA ALA A 280 -10.09 0.30 -0.29
C ALA A 280 -10.82 -0.82 -1.06
N THR A 281 -10.44 -2.07 -0.80
CA THR A 281 -11.08 -3.25 -1.38
C THR A 281 -11.36 -4.27 -0.27
N TYR A 282 -12.63 -4.62 -0.09
CA TYR A 282 -13.02 -5.68 0.83
C TYR A 282 -12.73 -7.06 0.24
N LYS A 283 -12.09 -7.92 1.03
CA LYS A 283 -11.70 -9.29 0.68
C LYS A 283 -12.25 -10.34 1.66
N GLY A 284 -12.96 -9.91 2.69
CA GLY A 284 -13.55 -10.80 3.70
C GLY A 284 -14.87 -11.46 3.27
N ASP A 285 -15.31 -12.40 4.10
CA ASP A 285 -16.63 -13.05 4.01
C ASP A 285 -17.76 -12.09 4.47
N PRO A 286 -19.03 -12.30 4.10
CA PRO A 286 -20.14 -11.49 4.63
C PRO A 286 -20.14 -11.42 6.17
N VAL A 287 -20.45 -10.23 6.71
CA VAL A 287 -20.36 -9.94 8.14
C VAL A 287 -21.75 -10.03 8.78
N GLY A 288 -21.86 -10.67 9.94
CA GLY A 288 -23.14 -10.79 10.64
C GLY A 288 -23.65 -9.45 11.18
N VAL A 289 -24.96 -9.31 11.37
CA VAL A 289 -25.56 -8.21 12.14
C VAL A 289 -25.02 -8.23 13.58
N GLY A 290 -24.62 -7.05 14.08
CA GLY A 290 -24.01 -6.83 15.39
C GLY A 290 -22.48 -6.93 15.41
N TYR A 291 -21.85 -7.30 14.28
CA TYR A 291 -20.40 -7.48 14.17
C TYR A 291 -19.76 -6.35 13.36
N SER A 292 -18.46 -6.16 13.54
CA SER A 292 -17.69 -5.13 12.82
C SER A 292 -16.80 -5.74 11.74
N VAL A 293 -16.64 -4.99 10.65
CA VAL A 293 -15.66 -5.27 9.60
C VAL A 293 -14.25 -5.23 10.19
N ARG A 294 -13.46 -6.25 9.89
CA ARG A 294 -12.08 -6.38 10.35
C ARG A 294 -11.14 -5.65 9.41
N LYS A 295 -10.10 -5.04 9.99
CA LYS A 295 -9.05 -4.35 9.23
C LYS A 295 -8.27 -5.32 8.33
N SER A 296 -8.02 -6.54 8.80
CA SER A 296 -7.36 -7.64 8.06
C SER A 296 -8.06 -8.02 6.75
N ASP A 297 -9.37 -7.78 6.66
CA ASP A 297 -10.19 -8.16 5.51
C ASP A 297 -10.26 -7.03 4.47
N VAL A 298 -9.54 -5.92 4.70
CA VAL A 298 -9.57 -4.73 3.84
C VAL A 298 -8.16 -4.44 3.31
N GLU A 299 -8.02 -4.50 1.99
CA GLU A 299 -6.81 -4.06 1.31
C GLU A 299 -6.93 -2.56 0.99
N VAL A 300 -6.00 -1.73 1.49
CA VAL A 300 -5.98 -0.28 1.23
C VAL A 300 -4.72 0.10 0.47
N ILE A 301 -4.88 0.67 -0.72
CA ILE A 301 -3.80 1.22 -1.52
C ILE A 301 -3.86 2.75 -1.46
N ALA A 302 -2.82 3.38 -0.90
CA ALA A 302 -2.64 4.81 -0.92
C ALA A 302 -1.97 5.25 -2.23
N THR A 303 -2.44 6.36 -2.80
CA THR A 303 -1.73 7.11 -3.84
C THR A 303 -1.17 8.37 -3.22
N TYR A 304 0.13 8.58 -3.36
CA TYR A 304 0.85 9.69 -2.76
C TYR A 304 0.96 10.90 -3.71
N SER A 305 1.38 12.04 -3.15
CA SER A 305 1.58 13.30 -3.88
C SER A 305 2.60 13.23 -5.01
N ASP A 306 3.54 12.29 -4.96
CA ASP A 306 4.51 12.00 -6.03
C ASP A 306 3.97 11.02 -7.11
N GLY A 307 2.69 10.63 -7.01
CA GLY A 307 2.04 9.68 -7.90
C GLY A 307 2.34 8.21 -7.62
N THR A 308 3.23 7.89 -6.67
CA THR A 308 3.50 6.51 -6.27
C THR A 308 2.31 5.89 -5.55
N LYS A 309 2.20 4.56 -5.64
CA LYS A 309 1.13 3.79 -4.99
C LYS A 309 1.72 2.74 -4.08
N GLN A 310 1.17 2.61 -2.88
CA GLN A 310 1.62 1.60 -1.91
C GLN A 310 0.42 1.05 -1.14
N GLN A 311 0.44 -0.25 -0.87
CA GLN A 311 -0.45 -0.82 0.13
C GLN A 311 -0.04 -0.32 1.52
N ILE A 312 -1.02 0.17 2.28
CA ILE A 312 -0.81 0.66 3.65
C ILE A 312 -1.55 -0.22 4.64
N THR A 313 -0.95 -0.39 5.81
CA THR A 313 -1.56 -1.06 6.97
C THR A 313 -2.02 -0.04 8.01
N ASP A 314 -1.48 1.18 7.99
CA ASP A 314 -1.88 2.26 8.91
C ASP A 314 -3.08 3.04 8.34
N PHE A 315 -4.28 2.50 8.57
CA PHE A 315 -5.56 3.15 8.27
C PHE A 315 -6.58 2.84 9.37
N ARG A 316 -7.64 3.65 9.44
CA ARG A 316 -8.79 3.41 10.34
C ARG A 316 -10.05 3.10 9.54
N LEU A 317 -10.97 2.35 10.14
CA LEU A 317 -12.31 2.13 9.60
C LEU A 317 -13.32 2.99 10.36
N SER A 318 -14.15 3.74 9.62
CA SER A 318 -15.27 4.50 10.20
C SER A 318 -16.58 3.71 10.05
N SER A 319 -17.34 3.64 11.14
CA SER A 319 -18.60 2.88 11.25
C SER A 319 -18.48 1.41 10.79
N PRO A 320 -17.52 0.62 11.31
CA PRO A 320 -17.31 -0.74 10.80
C PRO A 320 -18.42 -1.71 11.21
N THR A 321 -19.32 -1.36 12.13
CA THR A 321 -20.35 -2.25 12.66
C THR A 321 -21.56 -2.38 11.73
N ILE A 322 -21.89 -3.62 11.39
CA ILE A 322 -23.09 -3.99 10.62
C ILE A 322 -24.29 -4.02 11.57
N THR A 323 -25.32 -3.25 11.27
CA THR A 323 -26.49 -3.08 12.17
C THR A 323 -27.78 -3.69 11.62
N TYR A 324 -27.80 -4.08 10.35
CA TYR A 324 -28.93 -4.75 9.71
C TYR A 324 -28.44 -5.69 8.58
N GLU A 325 -29.33 -6.49 8.00
CA GLU A 325 -28.99 -7.37 6.87
C GLU A 325 -28.99 -6.59 5.54
N GLY A 326 -28.06 -6.92 4.64
CA GLY A 326 -27.89 -6.25 3.35
C GLY A 326 -26.61 -5.43 3.26
N TYR A 327 -26.46 -4.65 2.19
CA TYR A 327 -25.20 -3.98 1.90
C TYR A 327 -24.97 -2.73 2.77
N HIS A 328 -23.78 -2.62 3.32
CA HIS A 328 -23.31 -1.51 4.16
C HIS A 328 -22.13 -0.83 3.48
N ILE A 329 -22.06 0.49 3.62
CA ILE A 329 -20.87 1.26 3.23
C ILE A 329 -19.99 1.39 4.46
N VAL A 330 -18.72 1.01 4.31
CA VAL A 330 -17.68 1.24 5.30
C VAL A 330 -16.60 2.11 4.68
N ILE A 331 -15.99 2.95 5.49
CA ILE A 331 -15.02 3.95 5.03
C ILE A 331 -13.65 3.62 5.62
N ALA A 332 -12.65 3.46 4.76
CA ALA A 332 -11.25 3.44 5.17
C ALA A 332 -10.68 4.86 5.11
N GLU A 333 -9.96 5.29 6.14
CA GLU A 333 -9.39 6.63 6.26
C GLU A 333 -7.92 6.58 6.65
N ALA A 334 -7.09 7.39 5.97
CA ALA A 334 -5.66 7.53 6.24
C ALA A 334 -5.13 8.85 5.65
N GLY A 335 -4.27 9.55 6.39
CA GLY A 335 -3.60 10.77 5.91
C GLY A 335 -4.55 11.88 5.42
N GLY A 336 -5.76 11.97 5.98
CA GLY A 336 -6.78 12.94 5.55
C GLY A 336 -7.59 12.54 4.30
N ALA A 337 -7.23 11.43 3.65
CA ALA A 337 -8.00 10.85 2.55
C ALA A 337 -8.93 9.72 3.06
N SER A 338 -9.99 9.45 2.30
CA SER A 338 -10.93 8.37 2.58
C SER A 338 -11.29 7.57 1.32
N SER A 339 -11.71 6.33 1.49
CA SER A 339 -12.25 5.48 0.43
C SER A 339 -13.37 4.61 0.98
N GLU A 340 -14.50 4.63 0.28
CA GLU A 340 -15.66 3.78 0.58
C GLU A 340 -15.52 2.40 -0.04
N PHE A 341 -16.02 1.38 0.65
CA PHE A 341 -16.21 0.04 0.13
C PHE A 341 -17.49 -0.58 0.69
N ILE A 342 -18.03 -1.57 -0.02
CA ILE A 342 -19.29 -2.21 0.34
C ILE A 342 -19.02 -3.55 1.01
N VAL A 343 -19.73 -3.82 2.10
CA VAL A 343 -19.75 -5.10 2.81
C VAL A 343 -21.16 -5.65 2.86
N GLN A 344 -21.32 -6.94 2.60
CA GLN A 344 -22.61 -7.60 2.76
C GLN A 344 -22.83 -8.00 4.23
N GLY A 345 -23.87 -7.41 4.83
CA GLY A 345 -24.43 -7.83 6.10
C GLY A 345 -25.34 -9.04 5.95
N VAL A 346 -25.21 -10.03 6.81
CA VAL A 346 -26.08 -11.22 6.86
C VAL A 346 -26.66 -11.43 8.25
N ALA A 347 -27.71 -12.25 8.37
CA ALA A 347 -28.22 -12.69 9.67
C ALA A 347 -27.06 -13.13 10.58
N ALA A 348 -27.13 -12.80 11.87
CA ALA A 348 -26.04 -13.08 12.82
C ALA A 348 -25.55 -14.53 12.67
N GLN A 349 -24.30 -14.70 12.20
CA GLN A 349 -23.75 -16.03 11.95
C GLN A 349 -23.63 -16.81 13.26
N ASN A 350 -23.84 -18.13 13.19
CA ASN A 350 -23.39 -19.06 14.23
C ASN A 350 -21.86 -18.99 14.31
N ILE A 351 -21.33 -18.17 15.22
CA ILE A 351 -19.88 -18.03 15.40
C ILE A 351 -19.26 -19.40 15.68
N THR A 352 -18.26 -19.76 14.87
CA THR A 352 -17.45 -20.96 15.10
C THR A 352 -16.20 -20.58 15.89
N PHE A 353 -16.05 -21.15 17.09
CA PHE A 353 -14.86 -20.99 17.93
C PHE A 353 -13.78 -22.03 17.58
N SER A 354 -13.59 -22.26 16.27
CA SER A 354 -12.60 -23.20 15.73
C SER A 354 -11.18 -22.66 15.85
N ASN A 355 -10.97 -21.40 15.48
CA ASN A 355 -9.79 -20.63 15.89
C ASN A 355 -10.17 -19.73 17.07
N ALA A 356 -9.72 -20.09 18.27
CA ALA A 356 -10.06 -19.33 19.47
C ALA A 356 -8.94 -19.42 20.52
N LEU A 357 -8.74 -18.33 21.26
CA LEU A 357 -8.07 -18.39 22.55
C LEU A 357 -8.99 -19.13 23.53
N LYS A 358 -8.48 -20.18 24.18
CA LYS A 358 -9.25 -21.01 25.12
C LYS A 358 -8.53 -21.13 26.44
N PHE A 359 -9.22 -20.85 27.54
CA PHE A 359 -8.66 -21.02 28.88
C PHE A 359 -9.76 -21.27 29.91
N ASP A 360 -9.37 -21.95 31.00
CA ASP A 360 -10.25 -22.21 32.13
C ASP A 360 -10.18 -21.04 33.13
N ILE A 361 -11.33 -20.71 33.74
CA ILE A 361 -11.44 -19.68 34.77
C ILE A 361 -11.94 -20.30 36.07
N VAL A 362 -11.41 -19.88 37.22
CA VAL A 362 -11.67 -20.51 38.51
C VAL A 362 -11.78 -19.49 39.64
N ASN A 363 -12.75 -19.70 40.53
CA ASN A 363 -12.77 -19.11 41.87
C ASN A 363 -13.23 -20.15 42.90
N GLY A 364 -12.29 -20.61 43.73
CA GLY A 364 -12.55 -21.71 44.67
C GLY A 364 -12.96 -22.99 43.94
N LYS A 365 -14.17 -23.48 44.24
CA LYS A 365 -14.73 -24.70 43.62
C LYS A 365 -15.41 -24.45 42.27
N TYR A 366 -15.65 -23.21 41.91
CA TYR A 366 -16.39 -22.83 40.70
C TYR A 366 -15.44 -22.72 39.52
N LYS A 367 -15.74 -23.46 38.45
CA LYS A 367 -14.93 -23.51 37.22
C LYS A 367 -15.79 -23.14 36.02
N GLY A 368 -15.32 -22.19 35.22
CA GLY A 368 -15.90 -21.84 33.93
C GLY A 368 -14.87 -21.97 32.81
N LYS A 369 -15.29 -21.67 31.59
CA LYS A 369 -14.39 -21.65 30.42
C LYS A 369 -14.61 -20.40 29.60
N VAL A 370 -13.54 -19.86 29.04
CA VAL A 370 -13.59 -18.73 28.11
C VAL A 370 -13.05 -19.17 26.76
N ASP A 371 -13.82 -18.90 25.70
CA ASP A 371 -13.38 -18.96 24.31
C ASP A 371 -13.44 -17.54 23.72
N VAL A 372 -12.36 -17.04 23.13
CA VAL A 372 -12.37 -15.79 22.34
C VAL A 372 -12.16 -16.15 20.87
N ASN A 373 -13.13 -15.88 20.01
CA ASN A 373 -13.03 -16.11 18.57
C ASN A 373 -11.96 -15.21 17.96
N LEU A 374 -11.01 -15.82 17.25
CA LEU A 374 -9.91 -15.12 16.59
C LEU A 374 -10.03 -15.18 15.06
N PRO A 375 -9.55 -14.16 14.33
CA PRO A 375 -9.40 -14.22 12.88
C PRO A 375 -8.57 -15.44 12.43
N LYS A 376 -8.87 -16.01 11.24
CA LYS A 376 -8.21 -17.25 10.76
C LYS A 376 -6.69 -17.10 10.60
N ASN A 377 -6.23 -15.89 10.31
CA ASN A 377 -4.82 -15.51 10.13
C ASN A 377 -4.11 -15.21 11.46
N LEU A 378 -4.82 -15.15 12.58
CA LEU A 378 -4.26 -14.76 13.87
C LEU A 378 -3.99 -15.99 14.75
N ASN A 379 -2.80 -16.06 15.32
CA ASN A 379 -2.42 -17.16 16.20
C ASN A 379 -2.86 -16.88 17.65
N ALA A 380 -3.56 -17.84 18.27
CA ALA A 380 -3.95 -17.75 19.67
C ALA A 380 -2.77 -17.56 20.64
N SER A 381 -1.54 -17.92 20.23
CA SER A 381 -0.33 -17.71 21.03
C SER A 381 0.01 -16.24 21.30
N LEU A 382 -0.51 -15.31 20.50
CA LEU A 382 -0.32 -13.85 20.66
C LEU A 382 -1.14 -13.27 21.82
N PHE A 383 -2.12 -14.02 22.32
CA PHE A 383 -2.96 -13.60 23.43
C PHE A 383 -2.59 -14.35 24.70
N THR A 384 -2.93 -13.74 25.82
CA THR A 384 -2.94 -14.38 27.14
C THR A 384 -4.36 -14.44 27.66
N GLY A 385 -4.69 -15.54 28.31
CA GLY A 385 -5.95 -15.75 29.00
C GLY A 385 -5.66 -16.35 30.35
N GLU A 386 -5.96 -15.63 31.43
CA GLU A 386 -5.65 -16.10 32.77
C GLU A 386 -6.78 -15.84 33.77
N SER A 387 -7.00 -16.80 34.67
CA SER A 387 -7.90 -16.61 35.80
C SER A 387 -7.22 -15.74 36.86
N LEU A 388 -7.93 -14.73 37.36
CA LEU A 388 -7.40 -13.81 38.36
C LEU A 388 -7.88 -14.18 39.77
N PRO A 389 -7.03 -13.99 40.81
CA PRO A 389 -7.46 -14.09 42.20
C PRO A 389 -8.60 -13.11 42.53
N ALA A 390 -9.54 -13.51 43.39
CA ALA A 390 -10.66 -12.66 43.82
C ALA A 390 -10.19 -11.33 44.44
N SER A 391 -9.03 -11.31 45.10
CA SER A 391 -8.41 -10.11 45.66
C SER A 391 -8.13 -9.03 44.62
N SER A 392 -7.87 -9.41 43.36
CA SER A 392 -7.50 -8.48 42.27
C SER A 392 -8.60 -7.50 41.88
N VAL A 393 -9.87 -7.83 42.15
CA VAL A 393 -11.03 -6.98 41.83
C VAL A 393 -11.95 -6.72 43.03
N SER A 394 -11.63 -7.28 44.20
CA SER A 394 -12.44 -7.22 45.43
C SER A 394 -12.88 -5.81 45.83
N ARG A 395 -11.97 -4.82 45.78
CA ARG A 395 -12.27 -3.41 46.10
C ARG A 395 -13.30 -2.81 45.16
N LEU A 396 -13.27 -3.19 43.89
CA LEU A 396 -14.14 -2.66 42.86
C LEU A 396 -15.55 -3.26 42.97
N LEU A 397 -15.64 -4.56 43.25
CA LEU A 397 -16.93 -5.26 43.37
C LEU A 397 -17.71 -4.88 44.63
N SER A 398 -17.03 -4.55 45.72
CA SER A 398 -17.66 -4.07 46.96
C SER A 398 -18.55 -2.82 46.80
N ARG A 399 -18.38 -2.08 45.69
CA ARG A 399 -19.08 -0.82 45.42
C ARG A 399 -20.19 -0.92 44.38
N MET A 400 -20.17 -1.91 43.48
CA MET A 400 -21.01 -1.91 42.28
C MET A 400 -21.70 -3.24 41.95
N VAL A 401 -21.26 -4.37 42.51
CA VAL A 401 -21.88 -5.68 42.25
C VAL A 401 -22.24 -6.29 43.60
N SER A 402 -23.45 -6.03 44.08
CA SER A 402 -23.89 -6.43 45.41
C SER A 402 -24.03 -7.95 45.54
N LYS A 403 -23.19 -8.56 46.41
CA LYS A 403 -23.32 -9.93 46.95
C LYS A 403 -23.48 -11.07 45.92
N SER A 404 -22.88 -10.96 44.74
CA SER A 404 -22.74 -12.10 43.83
C SER A 404 -21.41 -12.82 44.05
N GLU A 405 -21.41 -14.14 43.88
CA GLU A 405 -20.17 -14.86 43.67
C GLU A 405 -19.67 -14.51 42.26
N PHE A 406 -18.35 -14.50 42.06
CA PHE A 406 -17.78 -14.07 40.79
C PHE A 406 -16.52 -14.85 40.43
N ILE A 407 -16.17 -14.83 39.15
CA ILE A 407 -14.86 -15.26 38.66
C ILE A 407 -14.28 -14.10 37.85
N ALA A 408 -13.10 -13.63 38.24
CA ALA A 408 -12.36 -12.61 37.51
C ALA A 408 -11.32 -13.28 36.61
N PHE A 409 -11.11 -12.73 35.43
CA PHE A 409 -10.13 -13.23 34.48
C PHE A 409 -9.61 -12.10 33.59
N GLU A 410 -8.46 -12.30 32.99
CA GLU A 410 -7.81 -11.35 32.09
C GLU A 410 -7.66 -11.92 30.70
N ILE A 411 -7.89 -11.06 29.71
CA ILE A 411 -7.53 -11.30 28.32
C ILE A 411 -6.50 -10.23 27.96
N GLY A 412 -5.27 -10.65 27.71
CA GLY A 412 -4.15 -9.78 27.33
C GLY A 412 -3.59 -10.10 25.95
N ILE A 413 -2.68 -9.25 25.51
CA ILE A 413 -1.84 -9.44 24.32
C ILE A 413 -0.41 -9.59 24.85
N LYS A 414 0.37 -10.52 24.30
CA LYS A 414 1.79 -10.63 24.66
C LYS A 414 2.57 -9.46 24.07
N ASP A 415 3.48 -8.89 24.86
CA ASP A 415 4.46 -7.91 24.39
C ASP A 415 5.38 -8.59 23.35
N ASP A 416 5.03 -8.41 22.09
CA ASP A 416 5.82 -8.78 20.90
C ASP A 416 5.74 -7.58 19.93
N ASP A 417 6.66 -7.50 18.97
CA ASP A 417 6.73 -6.37 18.01
C ASP A 417 5.42 -6.16 17.22
N ASP A 418 4.54 -7.17 17.20
CA ASP A 418 3.24 -7.16 16.53
C ASP A 418 2.06 -6.70 17.42
N SER A 419 2.26 -6.35 18.70
CA SER A 419 1.15 -6.08 19.64
C SER A 419 0.18 -5.00 19.18
N ASP A 420 0.68 -3.95 18.54
CA ASP A 420 -0.14 -2.85 18.01
C ASP A 420 -1.03 -3.32 16.85
N SER A 421 -0.51 -4.21 16.00
CA SER A 421 -1.29 -4.81 14.92
C SER A 421 -2.40 -5.73 15.44
N VAL A 422 -2.22 -6.34 16.60
CA VAL A 422 -3.22 -7.19 17.25
C VAL A 422 -4.33 -6.36 17.91
N ILE A 423 -4.01 -5.18 18.44
CA ILE A 423 -5.00 -4.26 19.01
C ILE A 423 -6.01 -3.81 17.94
N ASP A 424 -5.54 -3.63 16.71
CA ASP A 424 -6.37 -3.25 15.57
C ASP A 424 -7.39 -4.33 15.14
N GLU A 425 -7.27 -5.56 15.65
CA GLU A 425 -8.20 -6.66 15.37
C GLU A 425 -9.45 -6.64 16.28
N PHE A 426 -9.48 -5.79 17.30
CA PHE A 426 -10.69 -5.58 18.09
C PHE A 426 -11.74 -4.79 17.28
N PRO A 427 -13.05 -5.08 17.45
CA PRO A 427 -13.63 -5.94 18.48
C PRO A 427 -13.61 -7.45 18.16
N LEU A 428 -13.43 -8.27 19.20
CA LEU A 428 -13.50 -9.74 19.14
C LEU A 428 -14.76 -10.27 19.84
N ILE A 429 -15.04 -11.56 19.71
CA ILE A 429 -16.20 -12.18 20.35
C ILE A 429 -15.76 -13.18 21.40
N MET A 430 -16.26 -12.98 22.61
CA MET A 430 -16.02 -13.85 23.75
C MET A 430 -17.26 -14.68 24.05
N ARG A 431 -17.05 -15.97 24.30
CA ARG A 431 -18.04 -16.88 24.88
C ARG A 431 -17.53 -17.38 26.23
N VAL A 432 -18.39 -17.27 27.23
CA VAL A 432 -18.12 -17.72 28.60
C VAL A 432 -19.08 -18.84 28.94
N THR A 433 -18.51 -20.02 29.23
CA THR A 433 -19.25 -21.15 29.81
C THR A 433 -19.28 -20.97 31.32
N ILE A 434 -20.49 -20.84 31.87
CA ILE A 434 -20.69 -20.59 33.29
C ILE A 434 -20.43 -21.85 34.13
N PRO A 435 -20.06 -21.71 35.42
CA PRO A 435 -19.89 -22.85 36.32
C PRO A 435 -21.18 -23.63 36.57
N ASP A 436 -21.02 -24.90 36.92
CA ASP A 436 -22.13 -25.76 37.34
C ASP A 436 -22.82 -25.23 38.60
N GLY A 437 -24.14 -25.44 38.69
CA GLY A 437 -24.95 -25.01 39.82
C GLY A 437 -25.52 -23.60 39.71
N PHE A 438 -25.23 -22.86 38.63
CA PHE A 438 -25.79 -21.54 38.36
C PHE A 438 -26.67 -21.54 37.11
N ASN A 439 -27.64 -20.64 37.11
CA ASN A 439 -28.51 -20.39 35.98
C ASN A 439 -27.92 -19.24 35.14
N VAL A 440 -27.78 -19.48 33.84
CA VAL A 440 -27.19 -18.52 32.89
C VAL A 440 -27.93 -17.19 32.85
N LYS A 441 -29.24 -17.18 33.15
CA LYS A 441 -30.05 -15.96 33.22
C LYS A 441 -29.70 -15.05 34.40
N ASP A 442 -29.08 -15.61 35.43
CA ASP A 442 -28.69 -14.90 36.65
C ASP A 442 -27.19 -14.54 36.63
N CYS A 443 -26.56 -14.66 35.46
CA CYS A 443 -25.16 -14.40 35.23
C CYS A 443 -24.96 -13.13 34.39
N GLU A 444 -23.95 -12.34 34.71
CA GLU A 444 -23.63 -11.09 34.02
C GLU A 444 -22.11 -10.98 33.81
N ILE A 445 -21.71 -10.34 32.71
CA ILE A 445 -20.29 -10.06 32.44
C ILE A 445 -20.05 -8.57 32.60
N TYR A 446 -18.97 -8.24 33.29
CA TYR A 446 -18.48 -6.88 33.45
C TYR A 446 -17.06 -6.76 32.91
N TYR A 447 -16.70 -5.56 32.44
CA TYR A 447 -15.35 -5.20 32.02
C TYR A 447 -14.77 -4.08 32.88
N THR A 448 -13.49 -4.18 33.21
CA THR A 448 -12.73 -3.12 33.87
C THR A 448 -11.35 -2.96 33.23
N PRO A 449 -10.99 -1.76 32.75
CA PRO A 449 -9.67 -1.51 32.18
C PRO A 449 -8.57 -1.35 33.26
N ASN A 450 -8.94 -1.01 34.50
CA ASN A 450 -7.96 -0.59 35.52
C ASN A 450 -8.08 -1.32 36.87
N ARG A 451 -9.06 -2.22 37.03
CA ARG A 451 -9.35 -2.99 38.24
C ARG A 451 -9.60 -2.15 39.51
N LYS A 452 -9.72 -0.84 39.39
CA LYS A 452 -9.72 0.11 40.52
C LYS A 452 -11.02 0.91 40.62
N SER A 453 -11.41 1.59 39.55
CA SER A 453 -12.48 2.60 39.59
C SER A 453 -13.50 2.51 38.47
N ILE A 454 -13.14 1.89 37.34
CA ILE A 454 -13.99 1.85 36.14
C ILE A 454 -14.52 0.44 35.96
N ILE A 455 -15.84 0.29 35.86
CA ILE A 455 -16.48 -0.97 35.48
C ILE A 455 -17.71 -0.68 34.62
N GLY A 456 -17.91 -1.49 33.59
CA GLY A 456 -19.09 -1.44 32.74
C GLY A 456 -19.71 -2.83 32.64
N LYS A 457 -21.04 -2.91 32.69
CA LYS A 457 -21.78 -4.13 32.35
C LYS A 457 -21.74 -4.32 30.83
N MET A 458 -21.37 -5.52 30.40
CA MET A 458 -21.35 -5.90 28.99
C MET A 458 -22.75 -6.26 28.51
N SER A 459 -23.06 -5.98 27.25
CA SER A 459 -24.23 -6.57 26.59
C SER A 459 -23.93 -8.02 26.26
N THR A 460 -24.76 -8.95 26.73
CA THR A 460 -24.54 -10.40 26.60
C THR A 460 -25.76 -11.12 26.05
N ASP A 461 -25.53 -12.05 25.14
CA ASP A 461 -26.55 -12.98 24.62
C ASP A 461 -26.40 -14.37 25.23
N ILE A 462 -27.53 -15.05 25.49
CA ILE A 462 -27.54 -16.45 25.92
C ILE A 462 -27.57 -17.33 24.67
N THR A 463 -26.45 -17.99 24.37
CA THR A 463 -26.28 -18.78 23.14
C THR A 463 -26.38 -20.29 23.34
N GLY A 464 -26.70 -20.73 24.56
CA GLY A 464 -26.83 -22.13 24.93
C GLY A 464 -27.30 -22.28 26.38
N ALA A 465 -27.43 -23.52 26.87
CA ALA A 465 -27.95 -23.78 28.22
C ALA A 465 -27.07 -23.18 29.35
N LYS A 466 -25.78 -22.95 29.07
CA LYS A 466 -24.76 -22.50 30.05
C LYS A 466 -23.77 -21.48 29.49
N THR A 467 -24.08 -20.84 28.36
CA THR A 467 -23.12 -19.96 27.68
C THR A 467 -23.65 -18.55 27.52
N LEU A 468 -22.84 -17.59 27.95
CA LEU A 468 -23.00 -16.18 27.62
C LEU A 468 -22.03 -15.82 26.50
N GLN A 469 -22.46 -14.96 25.58
CA GLN A 469 -21.62 -14.43 24.51
C GLN A 469 -21.68 -12.91 24.52
N CYS A 470 -20.54 -12.23 24.30
CA CYS A 470 -20.49 -10.79 24.14
C CYS A 470 -19.34 -10.33 23.25
N THR A 471 -19.50 -9.16 22.65
CA THR A 471 -18.45 -8.46 21.93
C THR A 471 -17.49 -7.78 22.90
N ILE A 472 -16.19 -8.00 22.74
CA ILE A 472 -15.13 -7.36 23.51
C ILE A 472 -14.37 -6.36 22.64
N TYR A 473 -14.07 -5.17 23.18
CA TYR A 473 -13.51 -4.06 22.41
C TYR A 473 -12.04 -3.75 22.73
N SER A 474 -11.50 -4.33 23.80
CA SER A 474 -10.13 -4.08 24.24
C SER A 474 -9.63 -5.23 25.11
N PRO A 475 -8.31 -5.46 25.21
CA PRO A 475 -7.77 -6.30 26.27
C PRO A 475 -8.08 -5.71 27.66
N GLY A 476 -7.98 -6.55 28.68
CA GLY A 476 -8.13 -6.16 30.07
C GLY A 476 -8.86 -7.20 30.91
N THR A 477 -9.46 -6.73 32.01
CA THR A 477 -10.04 -7.61 33.02
C THR A 477 -11.56 -7.72 32.87
N TYR A 478 -12.04 -8.95 32.87
CA TYR A 478 -13.44 -9.31 32.81
C TYR A 478 -13.87 -10.02 34.08
N ILE A 479 -15.13 -9.84 34.44
CA ILE A 479 -15.71 -10.39 35.66
C ILE A 479 -17.03 -11.07 35.30
N LEU A 480 -17.06 -12.39 35.45
CA LEU A 480 -18.30 -13.15 35.42
C LEU A 480 -18.91 -13.10 36.83
N SER A 481 -20.05 -12.44 36.97
CA SER A 481 -20.83 -12.34 38.20
C SER A 481 -22.03 -13.29 38.14
N TYR A 482 -22.35 -13.95 39.24
CA TYR A 482 -23.52 -14.82 39.34
C TYR A 482 -24.16 -14.76 40.73
N SER A 483 -25.48 -14.73 40.74
CA SER A 483 -26.26 -14.78 41.98
C SER A 483 -26.56 -16.23 42.34
N LYS A 484 -26.31 -16.61 43.60
CA LYS A 484 -26.89 -17.84 44.15
C LYS A 484 -28.38 -17.64 44.30
N LYS A 485 -29.16 -18.65 43.89
CA LYS A 485 -30.56 -18.75 44.30
C LYS A 485 -30.69 -18.83 45.82
#